data_AF-A0A352CS76-F1
#
_entry.id   AF-A0A352CS76-F1
#
_cell.length_a   1.000
_cell.length_b   1.000
_cell.length_c   1.000
_cell.angle_alpha   90.00
_cell.angle_beta   90.00
_cell.angle_gamma   90.00
#
_symmetry.space_group_name_H-M   'P 1'
#
loop_
_entity.id
_entity.type
_entity.pdbx_description
1 polymer ?
#
loop_
_entity_poly.entity_id
_entity_poly.type
_entity_poly.pdbx_seq_one_letter_code
_entity_poly.pdbx_strand_id
1 'polypeptide(L)' 'HSNSGKQYLEQIRIAEDVLHSCHVSKDLRSLVKGLMIESYLEDGAQKIGEGVFGKSITDPCLGWEKSEKLILEIAELV' A
#
# COMPACT_ATOMS: atom_id res chain seq x y z
N HIS A 1 -8.43 0.54 -2.53
CA HIS A 1 -9.86 0.97 -2.45
C HIS A 1 -10.08 2.52 -2.42
N SER A 2 -11.06 3.04 -1.65
CA SER A 2 -11.50 4.45 -1.68
C SER A 2 -10.48 5.45 -1.15
N ASN A 3 -9.67 5.08 -0.16
CA ASN A 3 -8.62 5.96 0.38
C ASN A 3 -7.62 6.38 -0.70
N SER A 4 -7.37 5.52 -1.69
CA SER A 4 -6.47 5.80 -2.81
C SER A 4 -7.19 6.31 -4.07
N GLY A 5 -8.50 6.56 -4.02
CA GLY A 5 -9.27 6.93 -5.22
C GLY A 5 -9.18 5.89 -6.33
N LYS A 6 -8.98 4.60 -5.98
CA LYS A 6 -8.66 3.50 -6.91
C LYS A 6 -7.35 3.65 -7.69
N GLN A 7 -6.43 4.50 -7.23
CA GLN A 7 -5.08 4.63 -7.79
C GLN A 7 -4.09 3.87 -6.89
N TYR A 8 -3.72 2.65 -7.26
CA TYR A 8 -2.96 1.75 -6.38
C TYR A 8 -1.59 2.30 -5.93
N LEU A 9 -0.97 3.18 -6.73
CA LEU A 9 0.30 3.83 -6.38
C LEU A 9 0.16 4.84 -5.24
N GLU A 10 -1.02 5.42 -5.03
CA GLU A 10 -1.27 6.37 -3.93
C GLU A 10 -1.15 5.69 -2.56
N GLN A 11 -1.23 4.36 -2.48
CA GLN A 11 -1.07 3.62 -1.23
C GLN A 11 0.27 3.92 -0.53
N ILE A 12 1.34 4.18 -1.30
CA ILE A 12 2.67 4.52 -0.76
C ILE A 12 2.61 5.88 -0.07
N ARG A 13 2.19 6.93 -0.81
CA ARG A 13 2.06 8.29 -0.28
C ARG A 13 1.12 8.35 0.93
N ILE A 14 0.00 7.61 0.88
CA ILE A 14 -0.97 7.57 1.99
C ILE A 14 -0.35 6.89 3.23
N ALA A 15 0.40 5.81 3.06
CA ALA A 15 1.10 5.17 4.17
C ALA A 15 2.10 6.13 4.82
N GLU A 16 2.91 6.83 4.02
CA GLU A 16 3.84 7.86 4.49
C GLU A 16 3.13 9.00 5.24
N ASP A 17 2.03 9.52 4.70
CA ASP A 17 1.24 10.60 5.32
C ASP A 17 0.66 10.17 6.68
N VAL A 18 0.16 8.93 6.79
CA VAL A 18 -0.39 8.40 8.04
C VAL A 18 0.73 8.25 9.08
N LEU A 19 1.90 7.74 8.69
CA LEU A 19 3.04 7.59 9.58
C LEU A 19 3.60 8.94 10.03
N HIS A 20 3.72 9.90 9.12
CA HIS A 20 4.08 11.27 9.48
C HIS A 20 3.09 11.87 10.48
N SER A 21 1.78 11.68 10.26
CA SER A 21 0.73 12.14 11.19
C SER A 21 0.86 11.49 12.57
N CYS A 22 1.19 10.19 12.62
CA CYS A 22 1.47 9.48 13.87
C CYS A 22 2.76 9.96 14.55
N HIS A 23 3.76 10.39 13.79
CA HIS A 23 5.00 10.93 14.33
C HIS A 23 4.77 12.28 15.03
N VAL A 24 3.99 13.17 14.40
CA VAL A 24 3.76 14.53 14.93
C VAL A 24 2.64 14.60 15.98
N SER A 25 1.72 13.63 16.01
CA SER A 25 0.58 13.60 16.94
C SER A 25 0.57 12.36 17.82
N LYS A 26 0.78 12.55 19.14
CA LYS A 26 0.73 11.49 20.15
C LYS A 26 -0.64 10.81 20.23
N ASP A 27 -1.71 11.59 20.05
CA ASP A 27 -3.08 11.07 20.09
C ASP A 27 -3.31 10.13 18.90
N LEU A 28 -2.93 10.54 17.68
CA LEU A 28 -3.04 9.69 16.50
C LEU A 28 -2.16 8.43 16.62
N ARG A 29 -0.93 8.57 17.12
CA ARG A 29 -0.04 7.42 17.39
C ARG A 29 -0.67 6.40 18.33
N SER A 30 -1.45 6.85 19.30
CA SER A 30 -2.12 5.96 20.26
C SER A 30 -3.31 5.22 19.63
N LEU A 31 -3.93 5.80 18.60
CA LEU A 31 -5.14 5.28 17.94
C LEU A 31 -4.84 4.37 16.75
N VAL A 32 -3.89 4.73 15.89
CA VAL A 32 -3.57 3.98 14.66
C VAL A 32 -2.79 2.72 15.03
N LYS A 33 -3.31 1.55 14.63
CA LYS A 33 -2.72 0.23 14.94
C LYS A 33 -2.05 -0.45 13.77
N GLY A 34 -2.31 0.01 12.56
CA GLY A 34 -1.74 -0.57 11.35
C GLY A 34 -2.36 0.01 10.09
N LEU A 35 -1.84 -0.48 8.97
CA LEU A 35 -2.26 -0.14 7.61
C LEU A 35 -2.69 -1.42 6.89
N MET A 36 -3.59 -1.27 5.94
CA MET A 36 -3.94 -2.33 5.00
C MET A 36 -3.44 -1.91 3.61
N ILE A 37 -2.64 -2.77 2.96
CA ILE A 37 -2.04 -2.52 1.66
C ILE A 37 -2.45 -3.64 0.70
N GLU A 38 -2.93 -3.26 -0.49
CA GLU A 38 -3.24 -4.18 -1.58
C GLU A 38 -1.97 -4.40 -2.43
N SER A 39 -1.40 -5.59 -2.32
CA SER A 39 -0.13 -5.98 -2.91
C SER A 39 -0.24 -7.35 -3.59
N TYR A 40 0.52 -7.55 -4.67
CA TYR A 40 0.72 -8.83 -5.33
C TYR A 40 2.12 -8.91 -5.96
N LEU A 41 2.42 -9.95 -6.75
CA LEU A 41 3.75 -10.09 -7.34
C LEU A 41 4.01 -9.01 -8.40
N GLU A 42 3.06 -8.83 -9.32
CA GLU A 42 3.09 -7.88 -10.41
C GLU A 42 2.18 -6.67 -10.14
N ASP A 43 2.61 -5.50 -10.60
CA ASP A 43 1.82 -4.27 -10.46
C ASP A 43 0.51 -4.29 -11.24
N GLY A 44 -0.46 -3.55 -10.69
CA GLY A 44 -1.73 -3.25 -11.34
C GLY A 44 -2.70 -4.42 -11.32
N ALA A 45 -3.57 -4.44 -12.33
CA ALA A 45 -4.56 -5.49 -12.53
C ALA A 45 -4.63 -5.88 -14.01
N GLN A 46 -5.18 -7.06 -14.25
CA GLN A 46 -5.38 -7.66 -15.56
C GLN A 46 -6.83 -8.14 -15.69
N LYS A 47 -7.30 -8.31 -16.92
CA LYS A 47 -8.59 -8.96 -17.18
C LYS A 47 -8.46 -10.48 -17.08
N ILE A 48 -9.56 -11.16 -16.81
CA ILE A 48 -9.63 -12.62 -16.87
C ILE A 48 -9.23 -13.07 -18.29
N GLY A 49 -8.26 -13.98 -18.37
CA GLY A 49 -7.73 -14.51 -19.64
C GLY A 49 -6.42 -13.89 -20.13
N GLU A 50 -5.96 -12.78 -19.53
CA GLU A 50 -4.63 -12.19 -19.87
C GLU A 50 -3.47 -13.04 -19.36
N GLY A 51 -3.68 -13.83 -18.30
CA GLY A 51 -2.80 -14.94 -17.91
C GLY A 51 -1.44 -14.53 -17.34
N VAL A 52 -1.24 -13.26 -16.95
CA VAL A 52 -0.02 -12.82 -16.29
C VAL A 52 0.03 -13.41 -14.89
N PHE A 53 0.98 -14.30 -14.63
CA PHE A 53 1.15 -14.88 -13.31
C PHE A 53 1.43 -13.78 -12.28
N GLY A 54 0.76 -13.84 -11.13
CA GLY A 54 1.03 -12.89 -10.05
C GLY A 54 0.48 -11.47 -10.25
N LYS A 55 -0.44 -11.25 -11.21
CA LYS A 55 -1.13 -9.97 -11.41
C LYS A 55 -2.62 -10.05 -11.04
N SER A 56 -3.14 -9.05 -10.33
CA SER A 56 -4.51 -9.09 -9.77
C SER A 56 -5.56 -9.15 -10.88
N ILE A 57 -6.65 -9.91 -10.69
CA ILE A 57 -7.82 -9.90 -11.59
C ILE A 57 -8.97 -9.01 -11.06
N THR A 58 -8.72 -8.27 -9.98
CA THR A 58 -9.71 -7.44 -9.28
C THR A 58 -9.20 -5.99 -9.19
N ASP A 59 -9.01 -5.46 -7.99
CA ASP A 59 -8.41 -4.13 -7.79
C ASP A 59 -6.91 -4.17 -8.13
N PRO A 60 -6.34 -3.09 -8.68
CA PRO A 60 -4.93 -3.01 -8.99
C PRO A 60 -4.08 -2.99 -7.72
N CYS A 61 -3.00 -3.78 -7.71
CA CYS A 61 -2.12 -3.94 -6.55
C CYS A 61 -0.74 -3.33 -6.78
N LEU A 62 -0.03 -3.02 -5.69
CA LEU A 62 1.42 -2.81 -5.76
C LEU A 62 2.13 -4.13 -6.07
N GLY A 63 3.14 -4.10 -6.94
CA GLY A 63 4.04 -5.23 -7.18
C GLY A 63 4.98 -5.48 -5.99
N TRP A 64 5.67 -6.62 -6.03
CA TRP A 64 6.52 -7.07 -4.92
C TRP A 64 7.62 -6.06 -4.57
N GLU A 65 8.37 -5.57 -5.56
CA GLU A 65 9.50 -4.64 -5.33
C GLU A 65 9.07 -3.38 -4.56
N LYS A 66 7.90 -2.82 -4.90
CA LYS A 66 7.37 -1.63 -4.22
C LYS A 66 6.84 -1.96 -2.83
N SER A 67 6.29 -3.15 -2.67
CA SER A 67 5.74 -3.63 -1.40
C SER A 67 6.86 -3.89 -0.39
N GLU A 68 7.92 -4.58 -0.81
CA GLU A 68 9.13 -4.80 0.00
C GLU A 68 9.75 -3.47 0.41
N LYS A 69 9.97 -2.57 -0.56
CA LYS A 69 10.51 -1.23 -0.29
C LYS A 69 9.66 -0.48 0.74
N LEU A 70 8.34 -0.42 0.53
CA LEU A 70 7.42 0.26 1.46
C LEU A 70 7.52 -0.34 2.87
N ILE A 71 7.49 -1.66 3.02
CA ILE A 71 7.55 -2.29 4.35
C ILE A 71 8.87 -1.97 5.06
N LEU A 72 9.99 -1.99 4.35
CA LEU A 72 11.30 -1.65 4.91
C LEU A 72 11.36 -0.17 5.31
N GLU A 73 10.83 0.74 4.48
CA GLU A 73 10.73 2.17 4.82
C GLU A 73 9.85 2.42 6.06
N ILE A 74 8.72 1.70 6.16
CA ILE A 74 7.85 1.78 7.34
C ILE A 74 8.61 1.30 8.59
N ALA A 75 9.37 0.21 8.50
CA ALA A 75 10.10 -0.34 9.63
C ALA A 75 11.16 0.62 10.18
N GLU A 76 11.82 1.41 9.32
CA GLU A 76 12.80 2.43 9.72
C GLU A 76 12.16 3.66 10.39
N LEU A 77 10.86 3.91 10.16
CA LEU A 77 10.14 5.08 10.68
C LEU A 77 9.46 4.87 12.05
N VAL A 78 9.33 3.61 12.50
CA VAL A 78 8.59 3.22 13.72
C VAL A 78 9.45 3.22 14.97
#